data_AF-A0A4Y2X4P0-F1
#
_entry.id   AF-A0A4Y2X4P0-F1
#
_cell.length_a   1.000
_cell.length_b   1.000
_cell.length_c   1.000
_cell.angle_alpha   90.00
_cell.angle_beta   90.00
_cell.angle_gamma   90.00
#
_symmetry.space_group_name_H-M   'P 1'
#
loop_
_entity.id
_entity.type
_entity.pdbx_description
1 polymer ?
#
loop_
_entity_poly.entity_id
_entity_poly.type
_entity_poly.pdbx_seq_one_letter_code
_entity_poly.pdbx_strand_id
1 'polypeptide(L)'
;VWDDELAAIAQKWADNCVYQHDCNDCRAVDDYPVGQNIAYQDWLCSDQRCVDSITEDELEPEWDKVLEDFYIEVEDFDKRVVQKFQQNPGQVIGHFTQVKSLT
;
A
#
# COMPACT_ATOMS: atom_id res chain seq x y z
N VAL A 1 4.83 -2.08 -15.90
CA VAL A 1 4.69 -0.74 -16.53
C VAL A 1 3.75 0.08 -15.67
N TRP A 2 3.81 1.41 -15.76
CA TRP A 2 2.84 2.28 -15.07
C TRP A 2 1.51 2.32 -15.83
N ASP A 3 0.41 2.51 -15.10
CA ASP A 3 -0.94 2.61 -15.64
C ASP A 3 -1.66 3.82 -15.03
N ASP A 4 -2.04 4.78 -15.87
CA ASP A 4 -2.63 6.05 -15.44
C ASP A 4 -4.08 5.90 -14.95
N GLU A 5 -4.82 4.88 -15.41
CA GLU A 5 -6.17 4.60 -14.93
C GLU A 5 -6.12 4.08 -13.50
N LEU A 6 -5.24 3.09 -13.24
CA LEU A 6 -5.03 2.57 -11.89
C LEU A 6 -4.53 3.66 -10.93
N ALA A 7 -3.66 4.54 -11.39
CA ALA A 7 -3.17 5.67 -10.61
C ALA A 7 -4.28 6.65 -10.22
N ALA A 8 -5.16 7.00 -11.16
CA ALA A 8 -6.27 7.91 -10.90
C ALA A 8 -7.29 7.33 -9.91
N ILE A 9 -7.59 6.03 -10.02
CA ILE A 9 -8.45 5.30 -9.08
C ILE A 9 -7.81 5.30 -7.68
N ALA A 10 -6.52 4.95 -7.59
CA ALA A 10 -5.79 4.91 -6.32
C ALA A 10 -5.73 6.29 -5.65
N GLN A 11 -5.43 7.35 -6.40
CA GLN A 11 -5.42 8.72 -5.87
C GLN A 11 -6.80 9.12 -5.33
N LYS A 12 -7.86 8.85 -6.09
CA LYS A 12 -9.23 9.15 -5.65
C LYS A 12 -9.62 8.43 -4.36
N TRP A 13 -9.10 7.21 -4.15
CA TRP A 13 -9.28 6.52 -2.88
C TRP A 13 -8.47 7.17 -1.76
N ALA A 14 -7.19 7.46 -2.00
CA ALA A 14 -6.31 8.12 -1.03
C ALA A 14 -6.85 9.47 -0.53
N ASP A 15 -7.51 10.25 -1.40
CA ASP A 15 -8.13 11.54 -1.08
C ASP A 15 -9.24 11.45 0.00
N ASN A 16 -9.77 10.25 0.30
CA ASN A 16 -10.75 10.08 1.37
C ASN A 16 -10.11 10.06 2.77
N CYS A 17 -8.79 9.92 2.86
CA CYS A 17 -8.03 9.84 4.11
C CYS A 17 -8.54 8.73 5.07
N VAL A 18 -9.00 7.60 4.53
CA VAL A 18 -9.44 6.43 5.31
C VAL A 18 -8.45 5.29 5.12
N TYR A 19 -7.75 4.91 6.20
CA TYR A 19 -6.79 3.81 6.18
C TYR A 19 -7.48 2.44 6.19
N GLN A 20 -8.06 2.08 5.06
CA GLN A 20 -8.63 0.75 4.78
C GLN A 20 -8.64 0.52 3.26
N HIS A 21 -8.85 -0.73 2.84
CA HIS A 21 -9.11 -1.01 1.43
C HIS A 21 -10.49 -0.51 1.01
N ASP A 22 -10.60 -0.01 -0.21
CA ASP A 22 -11.89 0.18 -0.86
C ASP A 22 -12.52 -1.14 -1.30
N CYS A 23 -13.74 -1.06 -1.84
CA CYS A 23 -14.45 -2.23 -2.31
C CYS A 23 -13.82 -2.76 -3.61
N ASN A 24 -13.80 -4.09 -3.80
CA ASN A 24 -13.18 -4.69 -4.99
C ASN A 24 -13.79 -4.18 -6.31
N ASP A 25 -15.12 -4.03 -6.35
CA ASP A 25 -15.83 -3.53 -7.54
C ASP A 25 -15.61 -2.01 -7.75
N CYS A 26 -15.18 -1.29 -6.70
CA CYS A 26 -14.94 0.15 -6.74
C CYS A 26 -13.63 0.50 -7.46
N ARG A 27 -12.64 -0.41 -7.39
CA ARG A 27 -11.31 -0.26 -8.00
C ARG A 27 -11.08 -1.16 -9.23
N ALA A 28 -12.05 -2.00 -9.58
CA ALA A 28 -11.95 -2.81 -10.78
C ALA A 28 -11.97 -1.92 -12.02
N VAL A 29 -11.20 -2.32 -13.03
CA VAL A 29 -11.26 -1.76 -14.38
C VAL A 29 -11.93 -2.78 -15.31
N ASP A 30 -12.36 -2.35 -16.49
CA ASP A 30 -13.19 -3.16 -17.41
C ASP A 30 -12.59 -4.55 -17.70
N ASP A 31 -11.26 -4.65 -17.75
CA ASP A 31 -10.58 -5.84 -18.22
C ASP A 31 -10.23 -6.85 -17.11
N TYR A 32 -10.15 -6.43 -15.84
CA TYR A 32 -9.68 -7.31 -14.76
C TYR A 32 -9.90 -6.74 -13.34
N PRO A 33 -9.99 -7.62 -12.33
CA PRO A 33 -9.94 -7.20 -10.93
C PRO A 33 -8.56 -6.63 -10.57
N VAL A 34 -8.55 -5.62 -9.70
CA VAL A 34 -7.35 -4.88 -9.31
C VAL A 34 -7.01 -5.16 -7.84
N GLY A 35 -5.76 -5.52 -7.58
CA GLY A 35 -5.20 -5.63 -6.23
C GLY A 35 -4.83 -4.26 -5.65
N GLN A 36 -4.60 -4.19 -4.34
CA GLN A 36 -4.27 -2.91 -3.68
C GLN A 36 -3.36 -3.14 -2.49
N ASN A 37 -2.25 -2.40 -2.45
CA ASN A 37 -1.46 -2.21 -1.25
C ASN A 37 -1.75 -0.80 -0.69
N ILE A 38 -1.82 -0.66 0.63
CA ILE A 38 -1.99 0.63 1.30
C ILE A 38 -0.88 0.81 2.33
N ALA A 39 -0.40 2.03 2.48
CA ALA A 39 0.55 2.40 3.52
C ALA A 39 0.12 3.71 4.16
N TYR A 40 0.60 3.92 5.38
CA TYR A 40 0.34 5.13 6.13
C TYR A 40 1.60 5.48 6.92
N GLN A 41 2.00 6.75 6.86
CA GLN A 41 3.19 7.26 7.54
C GLN A 41 2.76 8.38 8.48
N ASP A 42 3.03 8.20 9.76
CA ASP A 42 2.86 9.24 10.76
C ASP A 42 4.12 10.08 10.88
N TRP A 43 3.96 11.39 10.74
CA TRP A 43 5.01 12.34 11.04
C TRP A 43 4.85 12.81 12.49
N LEU A 44 5.42 12.06 13.43
CA LEU A 44 5.49 12.50 14.82
C LEU A 44 6.55 13.60 14.96
N CYS A 45 6.11 14.83 15.22
CA CYS A 45 7.03 15.88 15.67
C CYS A 45 7.56 15.49 17.06
N SER A 46 8.84 15.11 17.14
CA SER A 46 9.45 14.55 18.36
C SER A 46 9.69 15.57 19.47
N ASP A 47 9.39 16.85 19.25
CA ASP A 47 9.42 17.92 20.24
C ASP A 47 8.26 18.87 19.91
N GLN A 48 7.80 19.67 20.89
CA GLN A 48 6.72 20.67 20.84
C GLN A 48 6.90 21.82 19.81
N ARG A 49 7.64 21.57 18.73
CA ARG A 49 7.77 22.36 17.52
C ARG A 49 7.22 21.51 16.37
N CYS A 50 5.93 21.20 16.41
CA CYS A 50 5.19 21.14 15.15
C CYS A 50 5.40 22.51 14.55
N VAL A 51 6.28 22.61 13.55
CA VAL A 51 6.53 23.88 12.92
C VAL A 51 5.19 24.24 12.32
N ASP A 52 4.57 25.32 12.77
CA ASP A 52 3.42 25.95 12.09
C ASP A 52 3.77 26.36 10.63
N SER A 53 4.95 25.94 10.13
CA SER A 53 5.53 26.26 8.84
C SER A 53 5.83 25.05 7.96
N ILE A 54 5.52 23.80 8.35
CA ILE A 54 5.58 22.70 7.38
C ILE A 54 4.34 22.81 6.50
N THR A 55 4.54 23.18 5.24
CA THR A 55 3.44 23.16 4.26
C THR A 55 3.19 21.73 3.80
N GLU A 56 1.97 21.40 3.34
CA GLU A 56 1.71 20.07 2.75
C GLU A 56 2.71 19.73 1.64
N ASP A 57 3.13 20.73 0.86
CA ASP A 57 4.14 20.60 -0.20
C ASP A 57 5.56 20.23 0.32
N GLU A 58 5.82 20.33 1.63
CA GLU A 58 7.09 19.95 2.26
C GLU A 58 7.02 18.53 2.88
N LEU A 59 5.83 17.94 2.97
CA LEU A 59 5.62 16.57 3.42
C LEU A 59 5.66 15.61 2.23
N GLU A 60 6.88 15.26 1.83
CA GLU A 60 7.07 14.21 0.83
C GLU A 60 6.99 12.82 1.50
N PRO A 61 6.15 11.89 1.02
CA PRO A 61 6.13 10.52 1.52
C PRO A 61 7.48 9.84 1.31
N GLU A 62 7.95 9.10 2.32
CA GLU A 62 9.19 8.34 2.24
C GLU A 62 8.91 7.02 1.50
N TRP A 63 8.76 7.10 0.17
CA TRP A 63 8.38 5.97 -0.68
C TRP A 63 9.31 4.75 -0.55
N ASP A 64 10.61 4.97 -0.35
CA ASP A 64 11.57 3.87 -0.14
C ASP A 64 11.23 3.05 1.10
N LYS A 65 10.79 3.69 2.20
CA LYS A 65 10.35 2.99 3.42
C LYS A 65 9.05 2.24 3.19
N VAL A 66 8.09 2.84 2.49
CA VAL A 66 6.83 2.17 2.13
C VAL A 66 7.10 0.88 1.34
N LEU A 67 8.01 0.95 0.37
CA LEU A 67 8.38 -0.22 -0.43
C LEU A 67 9.16 -1.26 0.39
N GLU A 68 10.02 -0.82 1.32
CA GLU A 68 10.70 -1.71 2.26
C GLU A 68 9.71 -2.42 3.18
N ASP A 69 8.73 -1.71 3.74
CA ASP A 69 7.67 -2.25 4.62
C ASP A 69 6.81 -3.28 3.88
N PHE A 70 6.48 -3.04 2.61
CA PHE A 70 5.79 -4.04 1.79
C PHE A 70 6.67 -5.26 1.51
N TYR A 71 7.97 -5.07 1.36
CA TYR A 71 8.89 -6.15 1.02
C TYR A 71 9.27 -7.01 2.23
N ILE A 72 9.42 -6.42 3.42
CA ILE A 72 9.91 -7.10 4.63
C ILE A 72 8.99 -8.22 5.12
N GLU A 73 7.71 -8.20 4.71
CA GLU A 73 6.79 -9.32 4.89
C GLU A 73 7.31 -10.66 4.30
N VAL A 74 8.34 -10.63 3.45
CA VAL A 74 9.08 -11.82 3.02
C VAL A 74 9.66 -12.63 4.19
N GLU A 75 9.93 -12.00 5.33
CA GLU A 75 10.42 -12.69 6.53
C GLU A 75 9.37 -13.65 7.11
N ASP A 76 8.08 -13.33 6.96
CA ASP A 76 6.94 -14.17 7.35
C ASP A 76 6.41 -15.03 6.21
N PHE A 77 7.03 -14.95 5.03
CA PHE A 77 6.58 -15.63 3.83
C PHE A 77 7.05 -17.10 3.78
N ASP A 78 6.09 -18.00 3.63
CA ASP A 78 6.36 -19.41 3.37
C ASP A 78 6.23 -19.72 1.88
N LYS A 79 7.31 -20.18 1.25
CA LYS A 79 7.33 -20.57 -0.16
C LYS A 79 6.26 -21.61 -0.56
N ARG A 80 5.72 -22.38 0.38
CA ARG A 80 4.61 -23.31 0.13
C ARG A 80 3.35 -22.59 -0.35
N VAL A 81 3.20 -21.30 -0.02
CA VAL A 81 2.06 -20.46 -0.39
C VAL A 81 2.12 -20.04 -1.87
N VAL A 82 3.27 -20.16 -2.55
CA VAL A 82 3.41 -19.87 -4.00
C VAL A 82 2.51 -20.76 -4.84
N GLN A 83 2.38 -22.05 -4.49
CA GLN A 83 1.59 -23.00 -5.29
C GLN A 83 0.09 -22.72 -5.19
N LYS A 84 -0.34 -22.24 -4.02
CA LYS A 84 -1.73 -21.86 -3.76
C LYS A 84 -1.73 -20.83 -2.65
N PHE A 85 -2.06 -19.60 -3.01
CA PHE A 85 -2.12 -18.53 -2.04
C PHE A 85 -3.15 -18.86 -0.94
N GLN A 86 -2.69 -18.80 0.30
CA GLN A 86 -3.45 -19.03 1.51
C GLN A 86 -2.94 -18.05 2.55
N GLN A 87 -3.76 -17.04 2.85
CA GLN A 87 -3.47 -16.14 3.96
C GLN A 87 -3.96 -16.79 5.24
N ASN A 88 -3.03 -17.19 6.12
CA ASN A 88 -3.39 -17.67 7.44
C ASN A 88 -3.81 -16.49 8.33
N PRO A 89 -4.79 -16.67 9.25
CA PRO A 89 -5.12 -15.65 10.23
C PRO A 89 -3.88 -15.19 11.01
N GLY A 90 -3.62 -13.89 11.02
CA GLY A 90 -2.46 -13.29 11.69
C GLY A 90 -1.18 -13.22 10.84
N GLN A 91 -1.17 -13.75 9.61
CA GLN A 91 -0.02 -13.66 8.71
C GLN A 91 -0.11 -12.40 7.83
N VAL A 92 0.91 -11.55 7.90
CA VAL A 92 1.01 -10.29 7.15
C VAL A 92 1.98 -10.51 5.98
N ILE A 93 1.47 -11.08 4.90
CA ILE A 93 2.25 -11.38 3.66
C ILE A 93 1.60 -10.82 2.40
N GLY A 94 0.51 -10.06 2.56
CA GLY A 94 -0.34 -9.60 1.47
C GLY A 94 0.39 -8.61 0.56
N HIS A 95 1.08 -7.63 1.14
CA HIS A 95 1.77 -6.61 0.37
C HIS A 95 2.92 -7.22 -0.43
N PHE A 96 3.76 -8.05 0.20
CA PHE A 96 4.88 -8.72 -0.46
C PHE A 96 4.41 -9.63 -1.59
N THR A 97 3.40 -10.46 -1.33
CA THR A 97 2.91 -11.40 -2.35
C THR A 97 2.24 -10.70 -3.51
N GLN A 98 1.59 -9.55 -3.31
CA GLN A 98 1.06 -8.72 -4.39
C GLN A 98 2.19 -8.10 -5.24
N VAL A 99 3.28 -7.64 -4.63
CA VAL A 99 4.47 -7.11 -5.32
C VAL A 99 5.17 -8.19 -6.16
N LYS A 100 5.18 -9.44 -5.70
CA LYS A 100 5.81 -10.58 -6.38
C LYS A 100 4.82 -11.49 -7.11
N SER A 101 3.59 -11.04 -7.34
CA SER A 101 2.60 -11.81 -8.07
C SER A 101 3.04 -12.00 -9.53
N LEU A 102 3.03 -13.25 -9.98
CA LEU A 102 3.25 -13.59 -11.39
C LEU A 102 1.87 -13.67 -12.06
N THR A 103 1.65 -12.81 -13.05
CA THR A 103 0.50 -12.86 -13.96
C THR A 103 0.88 -13.56 -15.26
#